data_AF-A0A2K3DVS3-F1
#
_entry.id   AF-A0A2K3DVS3-F1
#
_cell.length_a   1.000
_cell.length_b   1.000
_cell.length_c   1.000
_cell.angle_alpha   90.00
_cell.angle_beta   90.00
_cell.angle_gamma   90.00
#
_symmetry.space_group_name_H-M   'P 1'
#
loop_
_entity.id
_entity.type
_entity.pdbx_description
1 polymer ?
#
loop_
_entity_poly.entity_id
_entity_poly.type
_entity_poly.pdbx_seq_one_letter_code
_entity_poly.pdbx_strand_id
1 'polypeptide(L)'
;MELHVRCSRARALWRLSIALLAASLYGAAGAHAATSRASNSRSSVSNPQPKLTDDDFVVAISTASSRLVLAQGTRAWREGMRTLIMTSNETEVPHLNKVYAKYQERYEYFPDENEPDPKKWHAKFPGDFRAAVAPFAAHRHYGDGYKWMLYGDDDTVFFLPGVRRMLAQFDPELPLALSDNLWHDSRHPRLEAFRCLPCGFDTSKLPAAQLRTNNSYVPRAACPHCTREQACPPGRPDCAITGAHGGAGMIFSVGLLRQAALSYDNALACMRSIFGCSGGDGLVSQCLWRAGYGFTDPGHSLLHEEPYRHVLFDNMDGRWFLKDPIGQLVVGNCDEQCQKGLKHAVSYHVRGKSYPSFPKAAAFMYGVVEAHGAALDFIDLSADTAGRAGRHVGHRVLPARHAADPHTQQIQAELAGAGVSGPAARKVEDAGEDKGAEKKGKAGEEEKRLRKKQQRHH
;
A
#
# COMPACT_ATOMS: atom_id res chain seq x y z
N MET A 1 55.77 26.27 -12.89
CA MET A 1 55.89 25.79 -11.49
C MET A 1 54.75 24.77 -11.30
N GLU A 2 54.81 23.63 -12.00
CA GLU A 2 55.37 22.33 -11.53
C GLU A 2 54.63 21.83 -10.28
N LEU A 3 53.72 20.84 -10.26
CA LEU A 3 53.54 19.54 -10.97
C LEU A 3 54.58 18.48 -10.56
N HIS A 4 54.22 17.60 -9.59
CA HIS A 4 54.74 16.23 -9.28
C HIS A 4 54.42 15.87 -7.79
N VAL A 5 54.06 14.67 -7.29
CA VAL A 5 54.24 13.24 -7.66
C VAL A 5 53.12 12.38 -7.02
N ARG A 6 52.62 11.36 -7.75
CA ARG A 6 52.03 10.10 -7.23
C ARG A 6 53.14 9.02 -7.22
N CYS A 7 53.25 8.13 -6.22
CA CYS A 7 53.45 6.66 -6.44
C CYS A 7 53.68 5.81 -5.17
N SER A 8 53.31 4.52 -5.31
CA SER A 8 53.78 3.28 -4.63
C SER A 8 52.73 2.64 -3.69
N ARG A 9 51.83 1.75 -4.13
CA ARG A 9 51.92 0.36 -4.64
C ARG A 9 52.39 -0.72 -3.65
N ALA A 10 51.48 -1.67 -3.45
CA ALA A 10 51.58 -3.04 -2.97
C ALA A 10 52.83 -3.84 -3.36
N ARG A 11 53.32 -4.66 -2.41
CA ARG A 11 53.57 -6.13 -2.49
C ARG A 11 54.56 -6.56 -1.41
N ALA A 12 54.15 -7.46 -0.52
CA ALA A 12 55.03 -8.41 0.16
C ALA A 12 54.22 -9.60 0.70
N LEU A 13 53.92 -10.54 -0.21
CA LEU A 13 53.73 -11.95 0.12
C LEU A 13 55.11 -12.61 0.26
N TRP A 14 55.12 -13.81 0.86
CA TRP A 14 56.22 -14.78 1.01
C TRP A 14 57.13 -14.65 2.25
N ARG A 15 56.87 -15.51 3.26
CA ARG A 15 57.76 -16.63 3.62
C ARG A 15 57.08 -17.62 4.59
N LEU A 16 57.27 -18.91 4.27
CA LEU A 16 57.03 -20.16 5.03
C LEU A 16 55.60 -20.70 5.01
N SER A 17 55.18 -21.58 4.08
CA SER A 17 55.73 -22.82 3.49
C SER A 17 55.70 -24.06 4.40
N ILE A 18 54.80 -24.98 4.03
CA ILE A 18 55.04 -26.43 3.79
C ILE A 18 55.21 -27.32 5.03
N ALA A 19 54.16 -28.08 5.34
CA ALA A 19 54.27 -29.50 5.71
C ALA A 19 53.02 -30.28 5.23
N LEU A 20 53.22 -30.97 4.11
CA LEU A 20 52.71 -32.29 3.74
C LEU A 20 51.20 -32.51 3.45
N LEU A 21 50.99 -32.66 2.13
CA LEU A 21 49.99 -33.48 1.45
C LEU A 21 50.07 -34.98 1.80
N ALA A 22 48.91 -35.62 1.59
CA ALA A 22 48.69 -37.00 1.11
C ALA A 22 48.35 -38.09 2.14
N ALA A 23 47.07 -38.45 2.21
CA ALA A 23 46.63 -39.84 2.13
C ALA A 23 45.21 -39.94 1.54
N SER A 24 45.09 -40.87 0.61
CA SER A 24 44.01 -41.16 -0.34
C SER A 24 42.62 -41.50 0.21
N LEU A 25 41.63 -41.15 -0.61
CA LEU A 25 40.54 -42.00 -1.13
C LEU A 25 40.36 -43.36 -0.44
N TYR A 26 39.21 -43.59 0.20
CA TYR A 26 38.31 -44.74 0.01
C TYR A 26 37.04 -44.55 0.87
N GLY A 27 35.88 -44.88 0.31
CA GLY A 27 34.82 -45.53 1.11
C GLY A 27 33.50 -44.79 1.34
N ALA A 28 32.53 -45.13 0.49
CA ALA A 28 31.18 -45.57 0.86
C ALA A 28 30.15 -44.55 1.42
N ALA A 29 29.17 -44.26 0.56
CA ALA A 29 27.73 -44.42 0.80
C ALA A 29 27.27 -44.46 2.27
N GLY A 30 26.73 -43.33 2.75
CA GLY A 30 25.87 -43.25 3.92
C GLY A 30 24.56 -42.57 3.55
N ALA A 31 23.49 -43.34 3.45
CA ALA A 31 22.14 -42.84 3.25
C ALA A 31 21.71 -41.98 4.45
N HIS A 32 21.52 -40.68 4.23
CA HIS A 32 20.83 -39.82 5.20
C HIS A 32 19.32 -40.07 5.12
N ALA A 33 18.85 -41.04 5.90
CA ALA A 33 17.46 -41.12 6.30
C ALA A 33 17.16 -39.95 7.26
N ALA A 34 16.73 -38.83 6.70
CA ALA A 34 16.13 -37.74 7.45
C ALA A 34 14.78 -38.22 7.98
N THR A 35 14.77 -38.70 9.22
CA THR A 35 13.56 -38.98 9.98
C THR A 35 12.85 -37.66 10.25
N SER A 36 11.81 -37.39 9.46
CA SER A 36 10.77 -36.40 9.73
C SER A 36 10.15 -36.72 11.10
N ARG A 37 10.66 -36.07 12.15
CA ARG A 37 9.96 -36.00 13.43
C ARG A 37 8.74 -35.13 13.21
N ALA A 38 7.59 -35.79 13.13
CA ALA A 38 6.28 -35.17 13.26
C ALA A 38 6.31 -34.21 14.45
N SER A 39 6.25 -32.91 14.14
CA SER A 39 6.07 -31.85 15.12
C SER A 39 4.71 -32.05 15.76
N ASN A 40 4.71 -32.61 16.97
CA ASN A 40 3.53 -32.64 17.83
C ASN A 40 2.95 -31.23 17.91
N SER A 41 1.73 -31.06 17.39
CA SER A 41 0.92 -29.87 17.50
C SER A 41 0.51 -29.69 18.96
N ARG A 42 1.45 -29.23 19.80
CA ARG A 42 1.08 -28.59 21.05
C ARG A 42 0.27 -27.37 20.64
N SER A 43 -1.00 -27.38 21.00
CA SER A 43 -1.88 -26.21 21.00
C SER A 43 -1.12 -25.08 21.69
N SER A 44 -0.49 -24.22 20.90
CA SER A 44 0.21 -23.06 21.40
C SER A 44 -0.85 -22.22 22.09
N VAL A 45 -0.78 -22.13 23.41
CA VAL A 45 -1.46 -21.08 24.17
C VAL A 45 -1.00 -19.79 23.51
N SER A 46 -1.86 -19.22 22.68
CA SER A 46 -1.57 -18.01 21.94
C SER A 46 -1.45 -16.91 22.98
N ASN A 47 -0.23 -16.56 23.37
CA ASN A 47 -0.01 -15.34 24.13
C ASN A 47 -0.70 -14.21 23.36
N PRO A 48 -1.55 -13.41 24.02
CA PRO A 48 -2.24 -12.32 23.35
C PRO A 48 -1.19 -11.42 22.72
N GLN A 49 -1.23 -11.31 21.39
CA GLN A 49 -0.32 -10.42 20.66
C GLN A 49 -0.48 -9.00 21.22
N PRO A 50 0.61 -8.27 21.48
CA PRO A 50 0.54 -6.91 21.96
C PRO A 50 -0.34 -6.07 21.03
N LYS A 51 -1.25 -5.28 21.62
CA LYS A 51 -2.09 -4.35 20.84
C LYS A 51 -1.18 -3.36 20.10
N LEU A 52 -1.32 -3.29 18.78
CA LEU A 52 -0.57 -2.35 17.94
C LEU A 52 -1.02 -0.91 18.23
N THR A 53 -0.04 -0.02 18.40
CA THR A 53 -0.18 1.43 18.65
C THR A 53 0.39 2.22 17.47
N ASP A 54 0.19 3.53 17.42
CA ASP A 54 0.73 4.37 16.33
C ASP A 54 2.25 4.39 16.27
N ASP A 55 2.93 4.26 17.42
CA ASP A 55 4.38 4.17 17.51
C ASP A 55 4.95 2.91 16.83
N ASP A 56 4.12 1.87 16.66
CA ASP A 56 4.51 0.64 15.96
C ASP A 56 4.59 0.82 14.44
N PHE A 57 4.19 1.98 13.91
CA PHE A 57 4.13 2.27 12.50
C PHE A 57 5.10 3.38 12.07
N VAL A 58 5.59 3.24 10.84
CA VAL A 58 6.14 4.35 10.05
C VAL A 58 5.45 4.39 8.68
N VAL A 59 5.40 5.57 8.08
CA VAL A 59 4.79 5.77 6.77
C VAL A 59 5.85 6.25 5.77
N ALA A 60 5.83 5.67 4.56
CA ALA A 60 6.70 6.08 3.45
C ALA A 60 5.84 6.49 2.25
N ILE A 61 5.98 7.74 1.82
CA ILE A 61 5.24 8.30 0.68
C ILE A 61 6.21 9.06 -0.22
N SER A 62 5.90 9.15 -1.51
CA SER A 62 6.54 10.07 -2.44
C SER A 62 5.49 11.03 -3.01
N THR A 63 5.88 12.29 -3.20
CA THR A 63 5.06 13.30 -3.84
C THR A 63 5.91 14.19 -4.77
N ALA A 64 5.27 15.14 -5.41
CA ALA A 64 5.92 16.24 -6.15
C ALA A 64 5.38 17.56 -5.62
N SER A 65 6.08 18.68 -5.82
CA SER A 65 5.62 20.01 -5.37
C SER A 65 4.19 20.34 -5.82
N SER A 66 3.82 19.98 -7.05
CA SER A 66 2.46 20.18 -7.58
C SER A 66 1.39 19.28 -6.94
N ARG A 67 1.79 18.21 -6.26
CA ARG A 67 0.94 17.21 -5.60
C ARG A 67 1.02 17.24 -4.08
N LEU A 68 1.81 18.15 -3.50
CA LEU A 68 2.08 18.19 -2.05
C LEU A 68 0.80 18.20 -1.20
N VAL A 69 -0.27 18.83 -1.69
CA VAL A 69 -1.59 18.85 -1.03
C VAL A 69 -2.20 17.45 -0.84
N LEU A 70 -1.91 16.49 -1.71
CA LEU A 70 -2.34 15.08 -1.55
C LEU A 70 -1.61 14.44 -0.38
N ALA A 71 -0.28 14.57 -0.34
CA ALA A 71 0.53 14.08 0.76
C ALA A 71 0.13 14.71 2.10
N GLN A 72 -0.31 15.96 2.10
CA GLN A 72 -0.89 16.60 3.28
C GLN A 72 -2.28 16.05 3.63
N GLY A 73 -3.12 15.77 2.63
CA GLY A 73 -4.44 15.15 2.79
C GLY A 73 -4.36 13.76 3.43
N THR A 74 -3.29 13.00 3.19
CA THR A 74 -3.08 11.69 3.86
C THR A 74 -2.99 11.79 5.39
N ARG A 75 -2.72 12.97 5.97
CA ARG A 75 -2.65 13.16 7.44
C ARG A 75 -3.89 12.66 8.17
N ALA A 76 -5.06 12.71 7.54
CA ALA A 76 -6.31 12.22 8.12
C ALA A 76 -6.20 10.80 8.68
N TRP A 77 -5.44 9.91 8.03
CA TRP A 77 -5.28 8.52 8.51
C TRP A 77 -3.97 8.27 9.25
N ARG A 78 -2.99 9.18 9.15
CA ARG A 78 -1.64 9.00 9.71
C ARG A 78 -1.23 9.98 10.79
N GLU A 79 -2.20 10.67 11.37
CA GLU A 79 -1.94 11.51 12.54
C GLU A 79 -1.25 10.70 13.65
N GLY A 80 -0.21 11.28 14.25
CA GLY A 80 0.59 10.63 15.29
C GLY A 80 1.64 9.64 14.79
N MET A 81 1.67 9.27 13.50
CA MET A 81 2.66 8.34 12.95
C MET A 81 3.85 9.06 12.31
N ARG A 82 5.06 8.57 12.61
CA ARG A 82 6.30 8.99 11.96
C ARG A 82 6.22 8.74 10.46
N THR A 83 6.43 9.78 9.66
CA THR A 83 6.24 9.73 8.21
C THR A 83 7.46 10.28 7.49
N LEU A 84 8.00 9.57 6.50
CA LEU A 84 8.96 10.11 5.54
C LEU A 84 8.28 10.36 4.19
N ILE A 85 8.42 11.59 3.69
CA ILE A 85 7.86 12.05 2.42
C ILE A 85 9.00 12.47 1.51
N MET A 86 9.20 11.74 0.41
CA MET A 86 10.16 12.15 -0.61
C MET A 86 9.51 13.17 -1.56
N THR A 87 10.20 14.27 -1.87
CA THR A 87 9.78 15.29 -2.83
C THR A 87 10.80 15.49 -3.95
N SER A 88 10.35 16.02 -5.10
CA SER A 88 11.19 16.36 -6.25
C SER A 88 11.83 17.74 -6.18
N ASN A 89 11.52 18.57 -5.17
CA ASN A 89 12.09 19.91 -5.04
C ASN A 89 12.98 20.03 -3.80
N GLU A 90 14.30 20.04 -4.01
CA GLU A 90 15.31 20.18 -2.96
C GLU A 90 15.16 21.47 -2.16
N THR A 91 14.81 22.57 -2.84
CA THR A 91 14.75 23.90 -2.22
C THR A 91 13.61 24.05 -1.22
N GLU A 92 12.55 23.24 -1.34
CA GLU A 92 11.41 23.26 -0.42
C GLU A 92 11.69 22.49 0.88
N VAL A 93 12.59 21.50 0.86
CA VAL A 93 12.80 20.55 1.98
C VAL A 93 13.08 21.24 3.32
N PRO A 94 13.97 22.26 3.43
CA PRO A 94 14.20 22.95 4.70
C PRO A 94 12.93 23.62 5.25
N HIS A 95 12.13 24.25 4.38
CA HIS A 95 10.89 24.90 4.77
C HIS A 95 9.83 23.87 5.19
N LEU A 96 9.65 22.81 4.40
CA LEU A 96 8.70 21.74 4.71
C LEU A 96 9.02 21.09 6.06
N ASN A 97 10.29 20.75 6.31
CA ASN A 97 10.72 20.21 7.59
C ASN A 97 10.51 21.20 8.74
N LYS A 98 10.72 22.50 8.54
CA LYS A 98 10.44 23.52 9.57
C LYS A 98 8.94 23.62 9.91
N VAL A 99 8.07 23.59 8.90
CA VAL A 99 6.62 23.80 9.08
C VAL A 99 5.91 22.53 9.58
N TYR A 100 6.32 21.37 9.07
CA TYR A 100 5.58 20.13 9.23
C TYR A 100 6.20 19.11 10.19
N ALA A 101 7.39 19.37 10.76
CA ALA A 101 7.98 18.50 11.79
C ALA A 101 7.04 18.28 12.99
N LYS A 102 6.17 19.24 13.31
CA LYS A 102 5.15 19.10 14.38
C LYS A 102 4.14 17.97 14.15
N TYR A 103 4.02 17.47 12.92
CA TYR A 103 3.17 16.33 12.56
C TYR A 103 3.95 15.02 12.46
N GLN A 104 5.17 14.96 13.01
CA GLN A 104 6.10 13.84 12.86
C GLN A 104 6.44 13.52 11.39
N GLU A 105 6.47 14.54 10.54
CA GLU A 105 6.82 14.42 9.13
C GLU A 105 8.26 14.81 8.88
N ARG A 106 8.97 13.97 8.13
CA ARG A 106 10.28 14.22 7.57
C ARG A 106 10.19 14.29 6.06
N TYR A 107 10.62 15.40 5.49
CA TYR A 107 10.76 15.58 4.06
C TYR A 107 12.21 15.33 3.63
N GLU A 108 12.40 14.54 2.57
CA GLU A 108 13.69 14.34 1.91
C GLU A 108 13.56 14.60 0.41
N TYR A 109 14.66 15.05 -0.20
CA TYR A 109 14.73 15.28 -1.63
C TYR A 109 15.18 14.02 -2.35
N PHE A 110 14.56 13.74 -3.50
CA PHE A 110 15.10 12.81 -4.48
C PHE A 110 14.70 13.25 -5.89
N PRO A 111 15.65 13.39 -6.82
CA PRO A 111 15.40 13.93 -8.15
C PRO A 111 14.38 13.09 -8.93
N ASP A 112 13.50 13.75 -9.68
CA ASP A 112 12.78 13.09 -10.77
C ASP A 112 13.77 12.67 -11.87
N GLU A 113 13.47 11.59 -12.59
CA GLU A 113 14.22 11.23 -13.79
C GLU A 113 14.06 12.32 -14.86
N ASN A 114 15.17 12.77 -15.42
CA ASN A 114 15.22 13.87 -16.40
C ASN A 114 15.88 13.48 -17.73
N GLU A 115 16.11 12.19 -17.96
CA GLU A 115 16.67 11.69 -19.23
C GLU A 115 15.68 12.00 -20.38
N PRO A 116 16.15 12.60 -21.50
CA PRO A 116 15.25 13.00 -22.59
C PRO A 116 14.52 11.85 -23.27
N ASP A 117 15.09 10.63 -23.28
CA ASP A 117 14.45 9.44 -23.84
C ASP A 117 13.74 8.63 -22.74
N PRO A 118 12.38 8.62 -22.69
CA PRO A 118 11.64 7.87 -21.68
C PRO A 118 11.89 6.36 -21.71
N LYS A 119 12.43 5.80 -22.80
CA LYS A 119 12.80 4.38 -22.86
C LYS A 119 13.98 4.04 -21.96
N LYS A 120 14.76 5.05 -21.57
CA LYS A 120 15.88 4.91 -20.65
C LYS A 120 15.49 5.24 -19.21
N TRP A 121 14.22 5.54 -18.95
CA TRP A 121 13.75 5.69 -17.58
C TRP A 121 13.66 4.34 -16.90
N HIS A 122 13.87 4.34 -15.59
CA HIS A 122 13.76 3.14 -14.78
C HIS A 122 12.29 2.70 -14.70
N ALA A 123 11.37 3.66 -14.68
CA ALA A 123 9.93 3.43 -14.68
C ALA A 123 9.16 4.40 -15.60
N LYS A 124 7.84 4.24 -15.67
CA LYS A 124 6.97 4.87 -16.66
C LYS A 124 6.88 6.39 -16.53
N PHE A 125 6.94 6.92 -15.31
CA PHE A 125 6.82 8.34 -15.02
C PHE A 125 8.03 8.87 -14.24
N PRO A 126 8.38 10.17 -14.36
CA PRO A 126 9.60 10.73 -13.77
C PRO A 126 9.73 10.54 -12.25
N GLY A 127 8.59 10.56 -11.54
CA GLY A 127 8.54 10.43 -10.08
C GLY A 127 8.44 8.99 -9.57
N ASP A 128 8.31 8.00 -10.46
CA ASP A 128 8.17 6.59 -10.08
C ASP A 128 9.44 6.07 -9.42
N PHE A 129 10.61 6.50 -9.90
CA PHE A 129 11.89 6.10 -9.31
C PHE A 129 12.04 6.66 -7.88
N ARG A 130 11.65 7.92 -7.63
CA ARG A 130 11.55 8.47 -6.27
C ARG A 130 10.56 7.68 -5.41
N ALA A 131 9.39 7.37 -5.97
CA ALA A 131 8.38 6.58 -5.25
C ALA A 131 8.92 5.21 -4.82
N ALA A 132 9.74 4.56 -5.65
CA ALA A 132 10.36 3.28 -5.32
C ALA A 132 11.39 3.39 -4.17
N VAL A 133 12.14 4.49 -4.10
CA VAL A 133 13.18 4.71 -3.09
C VAL A 133 12.62 5.04 -1.70
N ALA A 134 11.41 5.63 -1.64
CA ALA A 134 10.78 6.11 -0.40
C ALA A 134 10.78 5.12 0.78
N PRO A 135 10.36 3.84 0.65
CA PRO A 135 10.36 2.92 1.79
C PRO A 135 11.76 2.63 2.34
N PHE A 136 12.77 2.55 1.48
CA PHE A 136 14.15 2.30 1.91
C PHE A 136 14.77 3.55 2.55
N ALA A 137 14.44 4.75 2.05
CA ALA A 137 14.84 6.00 2.68
C ALA A 137 14.21 6.15 4.08
N ALA A 138 12.93 5.80 4.21
CA ALA A 138 12.22 5.79 5.48
C ALA A 138 12.87 4.85 6.50
N HIS A 139 13.22 3.62 6.09
CA HIS A 139 13.91 2.68 6.98
C HIS A 139 15.31 3.18 7.37
N ARG A 140 16.09 3.72 6.42
CA ARG A 140 17.39 4.33 6.72
C ARG A 140 17.28 5.45 7.76
N HIS A 141 16.21 6.24 7.71
CA HIS A 141 16.00 7.36 8.61
C HIS A 141 15.51 6.93 10.02
N TYR A 142 14.51 6.06 10.08
CA TYR A 142 13.87 5.67 11.35
C TYR A 142 14.49 4.43 12.02
N GLY A 143 15.33 3.68 11.31
CA GLY A 143 15.98 2.47 11.80
C GLY A 143 14.99 1.37 12.18
N ASP A 144 15.26 0.68 13.28
CA ASP A 144 14.49 -0.49 13.75
C ASP A 144 13.42 -0.15 14.79
N GLY A 145 13.18 1.14 15.05
CA GLY A 145 12.30 1.60 16.13
C GLY A 145 10.81 1.48 15.84
N TYR A 146 10.37 0.63 14.90
CA TYR A 146 8.97 0.41 14.51
C TYR A 146 8.76 -1.07 14.17
N LYS A 147 7.50 -1.50 14.01
CA LYS A 147 7.15 -2.88 13.62
C LYS A 147 6.74 -2.99 12.15
N TRP A 148 5.96 -2.01 11.67
CA TRP A 148 5.38 -2.03 10.33
C TRP A 148 5.60 -0.71 9.59
N MET A 149 5.90 -0.80 8.31
CA MET A 149 5.96 0.33 7.38
C MET A 149 4.76 0.28 6.45
N LEU A 150 4.00 1.37 6.40
CA LEU A 150 2.91 1.58 5.44
C LEU A 150 3.47 2.36 4.26
N TYR A 151 3.49 1.72 3.08
CA TYR A 151 4.01 2.30 1.84
C TYR A 151 2.89 2.47 0.82
N GLY A 152 2.72 3.67 0.27
CA GLY A 152 1.73 3.95 -0.76
C GLY A 152 2.02 5.25 -1.52
N ASP A 153 1.18 5.54 -2.50
CA ASP A 153 1.22 6.80 -3.23
C ASP A 153 0.71 7.96 -2.34
N ASP A 154 0.95 9.21 -2.77
CA ASP A 154 0.43 10.38 -2.05
C ASP A 154 -1.11 10.52 -2.07
N ASP A 155 -1.81 9.63 -2.78
CA ASP A 155 -3.27 9.48 -2.86
C ASP A 155 -3.75 8.08 -2.42
N THR A 156 -2.93 7.36 -1.64
CA THR A 156 -3.32 6.15 -0.91
C THR A 156 -3.83 6.51 0.49
N VAL A 157 -4.96 5.91 0.87
CA VAL A 157 -5.52 5.97 2.23
C VAL A 157 -5.38 4.60 2.88
N PHE A 158 -4.94 4.54 4.14
CA PHE A 158 -4.96 3.31 4.94
C PHE A 158 -6.01 3.42 6.05
N PHE A 159 -6.81 2.38 6.24
CA PHE A 159 -7.81 2.32 7.31
C PHE A 159 -7.22 1.57 8.50
N LEU A 160 -6.69 2.33 9.47
CA LEU A 160 -5.93 1.81 10.62
C LEU A 160 -6.65 0.71 11.42
N PRO A 161 -7.97 0.74 11.64
CA PRO A 161 -8.67 -0.39 12.27
C PRO A 161 -8.51 -1.71 11.51
N GLY A 162 -8.63 -1.69 10.18
CA GLY A 162 -8.44 -2.85 9.33
C GLY A 162 -6.97 -3.29 9.26
N VAL A 163 -6.05 -2.33 9.13
CA VAL A 163 -4.59 -2.57 9.19
C VAL A 163 -4.21 -3.31 10.47
N ARG A 164 -4.56 -2.78 11.65
CA ARG A 164 -4.21 -3.39 12.94
C ARG A 164 -4.82 -4.78 13.11
N ARG A 165 -6.08 -4.97 12.68
CA ARG A 165 -6.76 -6.28 12.72
C ARG A 165 -6.04 -7.30 11.84
N MET A 166 -5.66 -6.91 10.62
CA MET A 166 -4.93 -7.76 9.69
C MET A 166 -3.54 -8.12 10.23
N LEU A 167 -2.81 -7.15 10.81
CA LEU A 167 -1.44 -7.33 11.28
C LEU A 167 -1.32 -8.10 12.59
N ALA A 168 -2.38 -8.17 13.40
CA ALA A 168 -2.39 -8.89 14.67
C ALA A 168 -2.07 -10.40 14.55
N GLN A 169 -2.13 -10.97 13.35
CA GLN A 169 -1.80 -12.38 13.10
C GLN A 169 -0.35 -12.60 12.61
N PHE A 170 0.42 -11.53 12.39
CA PHE A 170 1.77 -11.62 11.82
C PHE A 170 2.84 -11.20 12.84
N ASP A 171 3.99 -11.86 12.77
CA ASP A 171 5.18 -11.46 13.51
C ASP A 171 5.97 -10.41 12.70
N PRO A 172 6.12 -9.16 13.20
CA PRO A 172 6.87 -8.11 12.50
C PRO A 172 8.37 -8.39 12.38
N GLU A 173 8.91 -9.36 13.11
CA GLU A 173 10.33 -9.71 13.05
C GLU A 173 10.65 -10.63 11.86
N LEU A 174 9.62 -11.20 11.23
CA LEU A 174 9.75 -11.98 10.01
C LEU A 174 9.81 -11.07 8.77
N PRO A 175 10.57 -11.44 7.71
CA PRO A 175 10.68 -10.61 6.50
C PRO A 175 9.45 -10.75 5.60
N LEU A 176 8.40 -10.05 5.98
CA LEU A 176 7.09 -10.02 5.33
C LEU A 176 6.91 -8.76 4.47
N ALA A 177 6.50 -8.98 3.23
CA ALA A 177 5.87 -7.99 2.35
C ALA A 177 4.41 -8.38 2.12
N LEU A 178 3.47 -7.50 2.47
CA LEU A 178 2.03 -7.82 2.52
C LEU A 178 1.25 -7.00 1.48
N SER A 179 0.47 -7.70 0.66
CA SER A 179 -0.59 -7.16 -0.21
C SER A 179 -1.36 -8.32 -0.85
N ASP A 180 -2.67 -8.16 -1.07
CA ASP A 180 -3.47 -9.06 -1.92
C ASP A 180 -3.84 -8.45 -3.29
N ASN A 181 -3.48 -7.18 -3.51
CA ASN A 181 -3.68 -6.46 -4.77
C ASN A 181 -2.43 -6.55 -5.65
N LEU A 182 -2.20 -7.75 -6.20
CA LEU A 182 -1.04 -8.05 -7.04
C LEU A 182 -1.38 -8.01 -8.53
N TRP A 183 -0.39 -7.60 -9.33
CA TRP A 183 -0.39 -7.60 -10.78
C TRP A 183 -0.13 -9.00 -11.33
N HIS A 184 -0.92 -9.40 -12.33
CA HIS A 184 -0.68 -10.56 -13.19
C HIS A 184 -1.25 -10.29 -14.58
N ASP A 185 -0.49 -10.56 -15.64
CA ASP A 185 -0.88 -10.28 -17.04
C ASP A 185 -1.43 -8.86 -17.26
N SER A 186 -0.74 -7.85 -16.74
CA SER A 186 -1.12 -6.42 -16.86
C SER A 186 -2.49 -6.06 -16.25
N ARG A 187 -3.01 -6.87 -15.32
CA ARG A 187 -4.24 -6.59 -14.56
C ARG A 187 -4.00 -6.72 -13.07
N HIS A 188 -4.81 -6.04 -12.27
CA HIS A 188 -4.84 -6.13 -10.82
C HIS A 188 -6.23 -5.72 -10.29
N PRO A 189 -6.66 -6.20 -9.11
CA PRO A 189 -6.07 -7.34 -8.41
C PRO A 189 -6.25 -8.63 -9.23
N ARG A 190 -5.31 -9.56 -9.15
CA ARG A 190 -5.41 -10.87 -9.82
C ARG A 190 -5.05 -11.94 -8.83
N LEU A 191 -5.94 -12.88 -8.55
CA LEU A 191 -5.70 -13.95 -7.57
C LEU A 191 -4.64 -14.95 -8.04
N GLU A 192 -4.37 -14.94 -9.35
CA GLU A 192 -3.48 -15.90 -10.00
C GLU A 192 -2.01 -15.45 -9.97
N ALA A 193 -1.75 -14.22 -9.49
CA ALA A 193 -0.38 -13.79 -9.24
C ALA A 193 0.26 -14.67 -8.15
N PHE A 194 1.48 -15.17 -8.42
CA PHE A 194 2.34 -15.87 -7.47
C PHE A 194 2.51 -15.09 -6.17
N ARG A 195 2.21 -15.76 -5.05
CA ARG A 195 2.20 -15.23 -3.69
C ARG A 195 2.25 -16.36 -2.68
N CYS A 196 2.56 -16.08 -1.43
CA CYS A 196 2.33 -17.05 -0.37
C CYS A 196 1.09 -16.70 0.45
N LEU A 197 0.61 -17.67 1.21
CA LEU A 197 -0.34 -17.47 2.31
C LEU A 197 0.41 -17.40 3.64
N PRO A 198 -0.22 -16.87 4.70
CA PRO A 198 0.39 -16.78 6.01
C PRO A 198 0.80 -18.18 6.52
N CYS A 199 1.85 -18.23 7.33
CA CYS A 199 2.24 -19.48 7.97
C CYS A 199 1.07 -20.03 8.82
N GLY A 200 0.78 -21.33 8.68
CA GLY A 200 -0.35 -21.97 9.36
C GLY A 200 -1.72 -21.69 8.73
N PHE A 201 -1.79 -21.00 7.58
CA PHE A 201 -3.05 -20.83 6.86
C PHE A 201 -3.65 -22.18 6.45
N ASP A 202 -4.90 -22.41 6.82
CA ASP A 202 -5.62 -23.65 6.54
C ASP A 202 -6.20 -23.64 5.13
N THR A 203 -5.43 -24.17 4.17
CA THR A 203 -5.83 -24.26 2.77
C THR A 203 -7.05 -25.16 2.55
N SER A 204 -7.44 -25.99 3.51
CA SER A 204 -8.66 -26.81 3.39
C SER A 204 -9.95 -25.98 3.45
N LYS A 205 -9.86 -24.75 3.95
CA LYS A 205 -10.98 -23.78 4.00
C LYS A 205 -11.17 -23.00 2.71
N LEU A 206 -10.28 -23.17 1.72
CA LEU A 206 -10.43 -22.50 0.44
C LEU A 206 -11.66 -23.05 -0.30
N PRO A 207 -12.56 -22.18 -0.80
CA PRO A 207 -13.71 -22.62 -1.57
C PRO A 207 -13.29 -23.45 -2.80
N ALA A 208 -14.02 -24.53 -3.08
CA ALA A 208 -13.70 -25.42 -4.20
C ALA A 208 -13.66 -24.69 -5.56
N ALA A 209 -14.43 -23.61 -5.71
CA ALA A 209 -14.41 -22.75 -6.90
C ALA A 209 -13.05 -22.10 -7.14
N GLN A 210 -12.33 -21.72 -6.07
CA GLN A 210 -10.99 -21.13 -6.19
C GLN A 210 -9.94 -22.18 -6.60
N LEU A 211 -10.07 -23.41 -6.08
CA LEU A 211 -9.25 -24.55 -6.48
C LEU A 211 -9.47 -24.98 -7.95
N ARG A 212 -10.60 -24.56 -8.54
CA ARG A 212 -11.01 -24.91 -9.92
C ARG A 212 -10.79 -23.79 -10.92
N THR A 213 -10.26 -22.63 -10.51
CA THR A 213 -9.90 -21.62 -11.51
C THR A 213 -8.93 -22.26 -12.50
N ASN A 214 -9.14 -22.00 -13.80
CA ASN A 214 -8.39 -22.61 -14.93
C ASN A 214 -6.85 -22.40 -14.87
N ASN A 215 -6.35 -21.73 -13.82
CA ASN A 215 -4.97 -21.45 -13.59
C ASN A 215 -4.45 -22.44 -12.56
N SER A 216 -3.45 -23.23 -12.95
CA SER A 216 -2.84 -24.36 -12.24
C SER A 216 -2.12 -24.01 -10.94
N TYR A 217 -2.41 -22.86 -10.34
CA TYR A 217 -1.68 -22.31 -9.21
C TYR A 217 -2.62 -21.97 -8.06
N VAL A 218 -2.43 -22.70 -6.95
CA VAL A 218 -3.03 -22.40 -5.65
C VAL A 218 -1.90 -21.89 -4.75
N PRO A 219 -1.99 -20.67 -4.20
CA PRO A 219 -0.98 -20.17 -3.29
C PRO A 219 -0.92 -21.06 -2.05
N ARG A 220 0.28 -21.20 -1.49
CA ARG A 220 0.55 -22.10 -0.36
C ARG A 220 0.97 -21.30 0.85
N ALA A 221 0.64 -21.79 2.04
CA ALA A 221 1.25 -21.28 3.27
C ALA A 221 2.77 -21.42 3.19
N ALA A 222 3.49 -20.35 3.52
CA ALA A 222 4.94 -20.34 3.56
C ALA A 222 5.42 -20.00 4.98
N CYS A 223 6.31 -20.84 5.51
CA CYS A 223 6.85 -20.69 6.85
C CYS A 223 8.40 -20.62 6.80
N PRO A 224 9.03 -19.75 7.60
CA PRO A 224 8.38 -18.77 8.47
C PRO A 224 7.80 -17.57 7.71
N HIS A 225 8.28 -17.28 6.50
CA HIS A 225 7.82 -16.17 5.65
C HIS A 225 7.82 -16.62 4.18
N CYS A 226 7.35 -15.75 3.28
CA CYS A 226 7.32 -16.02 1.85
C CYS A 226 8.65 -15.74 1.16
N THR A 227 9.32 -16.79 0.66
CA THR A 227 10.41 -16.63 -0.29
C THR A 227 9.90 -16.63 -1.73
N ARG A 228 10.72 -16.14 -2.66
CA ARG A 228 10.49 -16.21 -4.10
C ARG A 228 10.14 -17.64 -4.55
N GLU A 229 10.95 -18.61 -4.13
CA GLU A 229 10.81 -20.01 -4.55
C GLU A 229 9.51 -20.64 -4.03
N GLN A 230 9.06 -20.23 -2.84
CA GLN A 230 7.81 -20.70 -2.25
C GLN A 230 6.58 -20.09 -2.92
N ALA A 231 6.66 -18.81 -3.32
CA ALA A 231 5.63 -18.12 -4.08
C ALA A 231 5.44 -18.76 -5.45
N CYS A 232 6.50 -19.25 -6.09
CA CYS A 232 6.39 -19.88 -7.40
C CYS A 232 5.65 -21.25 -7.39
N PRO A 233 5.03 -21.64 -8.53
CA PRO A 233 4.47 -22.98 -8.69
C PRO A 233 5.53 -24.08 -8.53
N PRO A 234 5.17 -25.26 -8.00
CA PRO A 234 6.06 -26.42 -7.97
C PRO A 234 6.63 -26.72 -9.37
N GLY A 235 7.94 -26.95 -9.46
CA GLY A 235 8.64 -27.23 -10.72
C GLY A 235 8.91 -26.01 -11.61
N ARG A 236 8.53 -24.79 -11.18
CA ARG A 236 8.83 -23.53 -11.88
C ARG A 236 9.44 -22.51 -10.92
N PRO A 237 10.63 -22.77 -10.32
CA PRO A 237 11.25 -21.87 -9.36
C PRO A 237 11.58 -20.48 -9.96
N ASP A 238 11.74 -20.41 -11.29
CA ASP A 238 11.96 -19.17 -12.04
C ASP A 238 10.65 -18.63 -12.63
N CYS A 239 9.61 -18.49 -11.79
CA CYS A 239 8.35 -17.92 -12.22
C CYS A 239 8.46 -16.40 -12.44
N ALA A 240 7.57 -15.85 -13.28
CA ALA A 240 7.55 -14.41 -13.57
C ALA A 240 7.30 -13.60 -12.29
N ILE A 241 7.91 -12.42 -12.21
CA ILE A 241 7.77 -11.53 -11.05
C ILE A 241 6.31 -11.09 -10.91
N THR A 242 5.79 -11.14 -9.69
CA THR A 242 4.55 -10.50 -9.31
C THR A 242 4.83 -9.23 -8.54
N GLY A 243 4.16 -8.15 -8.92
CA GLY A 243 4.27 -6.86 -8.23
C GLY A 243 2.98 -6.49 -7.54
N ALA A 244 3.07 -5.83 -6.40
CA ALA A 244 1.90 -5.22 -5.77
C ALA A 244 1.54 -3.91 -6.47
N HIS A 245 0.25 -3.54 -6.46
CA HIS A 245 -0.21 -2.26 -6.99
C HIS A 245 0.10 -1.12 -6.03
N GLY A 246 0.98 -0.19 -6.43
CA GLY A 246 1.48 0.91 -5.59
C GLY A 246 0.38 1.77 -4.98
N GLY A 247 -0.59 2.17 -5.79
CA GLY A 247 -1.71 3.00 -5.32
C GLY A 247 -2.63 2.28 -4.33
N ALA A 248 -2.69 0.94 -4.36
CA ALA A 248 -3.38 0.17 -3.32
C ALA A 248 -2.57 0.11 -2.02
N GLY A 249 -1.29 0.41 -2.05
CA GLY A 249 -0.41 0.33 -0.90
C GLY A 249 0.13 -1.08 -0.64
N MET A 250 1.21 -1.10 0.13
CA MET A 250 1.92 -2.28 0.60
C MET A 250 2.26 -2.08 2.07
N ILE A 251 2.40 -3.18 2.81
CA ILE A 251 2.91 -3.15 4.17
C ILE A 251 4.18 -3.99 4.27
N PHE A 252 5.23 -3.40 4.82
CA PHE A 252 6.51 -4.08 5.05
C PHE A 252 6.74 -4.23 6.55
N SER A 253 7.11 -5.42 6.97
CA SER A 253 7.64 -5.68 8.31
C SER A 253 9.01 -5.03 8.51
N VAL A 254 9.35 -4.69 9.76
CA VAL A 254 10.71 -4.27 10.11
C VAL A 254 11.71 -5.39 9.84
N GLY A 255 11.33 -6.66 10.08
CA GLY A 255 12.14 -7.83 9.77
C GLY A 255 12.55 -7.92 8.29
N LEU A 256 11.72 -7.44 7.36
CA LEU A 256 12.05 -7.40 5.93
C LEU A 256 13.07 -6.30 5.62
N LEU A 257 12.87 -5.12 6.19
CA LEU A 257 13.69 -3.96 5.86
C LEU A 257 15.09 -4.02 6.48
N ARG A 258 15.26 -4.80 7.57
CA ARG A 258 16.58 -5.15 8.15
C ARG A 258 17.45 -6.04 7.26
N GLN A 259 16.86 -6.70 6.27
CA GLN A 259 17.61 -7.65 5.44
C GLN A 259 18.70 -6.90 4.67
N ALA A 260 19.94 -7.35 4.78
CA ALA A 260 21.09 -6.65 4.19
C ALA A 260 20.91 -6.43 2.67
N ALA A 261 20.30 -7.41 1.98
CA ALA A 261 19.97 -7.33 0.56
C ALA A 261 19.00 -6.18 0.20
N LEU A 262 18.28 -5.65 1.20
CA LEU A 262 17.31 -4.57 1.10
C LEU A 262 17.75 -3.30 1.85
N SER A 263 19.04 -3.19 2.22
CA SER A 263 19.58 -1.91 2.68
C SER A 263 19.39 -0.82 1.63
N TYR A 264 19.35 0.45 2.05
CA TYR A 264 19.12 1.59 1.15
C TYR A 264 20.01 1.55 -0.10
N ASP A 265 21.31 1.33 0.07
CA ASP A 265 22.26 1.31 -1.04
C ASP A 265 22.06 0.10 -1.97
N ASN A 266 21.75 -1.08 -1.42
CA ASN A 266 21.49 -2.28 -2.22
C ASN A 266 20.16 -2.18 -2.97
N ALA A 267 19.11 -1.65 -2.33
CA ALA A 267 17.83 -1.39 -2.97
C ALA A 267 17.98 -0.37 -4.10
N LEU A 268 18.68 0.75 -3.85
CA LEU A 268 18.95 1.77 -4.87
C LEU A 268 19.78 1.21 -6.04
N ALA A 269 20.81 0.41 -5.76
CA ALA A 269 21.60 -0.26 -6.78
C ALA A 269 20.76 -1.24 -7.62
N CYS A 270 19.89 -2.01 -6.96
CA CYS A 270 18.94 -2.89 -7.64
C CYS A 270 18.01 -2.09 -8.57
N MET A 271 17.38 -1.01 -8.09
CA MET A 271 16.48 -0.19 -8.89
C MET A 271 17.17 0.43 -10.09
N ARG A 272 18.42 0.92 -9.92
CA ARG A 272 19.25 1.45 -11.01
C ARG A 272 19.57 0.43 -12.12
N SER A 273 19.43 -0.86 -11.83
CA SER A 273 19.68 -1.93 -12.80
C SER A 273 18.41 -2.36 -13.57
N ILE A 274 17.27 -1.72 -13.30
CA ILE A 274 15.98 -2.06 -13.90
C ILE A 274 15.49 -0.88 -14.74
N PHE A 275 15.09 -1.16 -15.97
CA PHE A 275 14.57 -0.16 -16.91
C PHE A 275 13.18 -0.53 -17.43
N GLY A 276 12.40 0.49 -17.79
CA GLY A 276 11.09 0.29 -18.42
C GLY A 276 10.04 -0.37 -17.52
N CYS A 277 10.13 -0.20 -16.20
CA CYS A 277 9.12 -0.70 -15.29
C CYS A 277 7.80 0.08 -15.43
N SER A 278 6.66 -0.53 -15.06
CA SER A 278 5.34 0.10 -15.17
C SER A 278 5.10 1.25 -14.20
N GLY A 279 5.84 1.28 -13.09
CA GLY A 279 5.68 2.21 -11.98
C GLY A 279 6.76 2.00 -10.91
N GLY A 280 6.74 2.82 -9.86
CA GLY A 280 7.66 2.69 -8.72
C GLY A 280 7.42 1.42 -7.90
N ASP A 281 6.16 1.01 -7.80
CA ASP A 281 5.72 -0.25 -7.20
C ASP A 281 6.32 -1.49 -7.89
N GLY A 282 6.42 -1.44 -9.22
CA GLY A 282 7.09 -2.47 -9.99
C GLY A 282 8.60 -2.53 -9.72
N LEU A 283 9.27 -1.40 -9.52
CA LEU A 283 10.68 -1.36 -9.13
C LEU A 283 10.89 -1.98 -7.74
N VAL A 284 10.09 -1.58 -6.75
CA VAL A 284 10.13 -2.15 -5.39
C VAL A 284 9.91 -3.66 -5.45
N SER A 285 8.85 -4.09 -6.14
CA SER A 285 8.50 -5.51 -6.25
C SER A 285 9.60 -6.34 -6.91
N GLN A 286 10.22 -5.83 -7.99
CA GLN A 286 11.33 -6.52 -8.64
C GLN A 286 12.56 -6.62 -7.73
N CYS A 287 12.85 -5.59 -6.92
CA CYS A 287 13.97 -5.65 -5.99
C CYS A 287 13.73 -6.57 -4.80
N LEU A 288 12.51 -6.61 -4.26
CA LEU A 288 12.12 -7.63 -3.28
C LEU A 288 12.29 -9.04 -3.85
N TRP A 289 11.81 -9.26 -5.08
CA TRP A 289 11.90 -10.55 -5.76
C TRP A 289 13.35 -10.97 -6.02
N ARG A 290 14.20 -10.06 -6.50
CA ARG A 290 15.64 -10.30 -6.71
C ARG A 290 16.39 -10.55 -5.41
N ALA A 291 15.93 -9.98 -4.30
CA ALA A 291 16.45 -10.25 -2.96
C ALA A 291 15.93 -11.57 -2.36
N GLY A 292 15.08 -12.32 -3.06
CA GLY A 292 14.57 -13.63 -2.64
C GLY A 292 13.24 -13.60 -1.89
N TYR A 293 12.56 -12.45 -1.81
CA TYR A 293 11.32 -12.28 -1.07
C TYR A 293 10.10 -12.22 -2.00
N GLY A 294 9.04 -12.93 -1.61
CA GLY A 294 7.74 -12.89 -2.29
C GLY A 294 6.70 -12.11 -1.47
N PHE A 295 5.63 -11.67 -2.12
CA PHE A 295 4.49 -11.10 -1.41
C PHE A 295 3.68 -12.19 -0.69
N THR A 296 3.27 -11.88 0.53
CA THR A 296 2.33 -12.69 1.32
C THR A 296 0.95 -12.05 1.23
N ASP A 297 -0.01 -12.82 0.73
CA ASP A 297 -1.42 -12.50 0.79
C ASP A 297 -1.91 -12.65 2.23
N PRO A 298 -2.66 -11.72 2.81
CA PRO A 298 -3.27 -11.91 4.13
C PRO A 298 -4.25 -13.08 4.19
N GLY A 299 -4.72 -13.59 3.04
CA GLY A 299 -5.55 -14.77 2.90
C GLY A 299 -7.03 -14.55 3.17
N HIS A 300 -7.43 -13.37 3.68
CA HIS A 300 -8.83 -13.08 4.00
C HIS A 300 -9.74 -13.20 2.76
N SER A 301 -9.34 -12.60 1.64
CA SER A 301 -10.12 -12.60 0.40
C SER A 301 -10.39 -14.02 -0.10
N LEU A 302 -9.41 -14.92 0.05
CA LEU A 302 -9.46 -16.30 -0.41
C LEU A 302 -10.41 -17.19 0.40
N LEU A 303 -10.90 -16.74 1.55
CA LEU A 303 -11.87 -17.51 2.35
C LEU A 303 -13.32 -17.33 1.88
N HIS A 304 -13.57 -16.50 0.86
CA HIS A 304 -14.92 -16.19 0.37
C HIS A 304 -15.17 -16.77 -1.02
N GLU A 305 -16.43 -17.08 -1.34
CA GLU A 305 -16.81 -17.61 -2.67
C GLU A 305 -16.49 -16.63 -3.81
N GLU A 306 -16.59 -15.32 -3.55
CA GLU A 306 -16.30 -14.24 -4.49
C GLU A 306 -15.08 -13.42 -4.04
N PRO A 307 -13.86 -13.97 -4.09
CA PRO A 307 -12.66 -13.40 -3.48
C PRO A 307 -12.34 -11.95 -3.91
N TYR A 308 -12.66 -11.58 -5.15
CA TYR A 308 -12.44 -10.22 -5.66
C TYR A 308 -13.23 -9.14 -4.88
N ARG A 309 -14.38 -9.50 -4.30
CA ARG A 309 -15.18 -8.60 -3.44
C ARG A 309 -14.62 -8.44 -2.03
N HIS A 310 -13.60 -9.20 -1.69
CA HIS A 310 -13.03 -9.28 -0.35
C HIS A 310 -11.53 -8.98 -0.29
N VAL A 311 -10.97 -8.47 -1.39
CA VAL A 311 -9.61 -7.92 -1.42
C VAL A 311 -9.50 -6.83 -0.35
N LEU A 312 -8.47 -6.88 0.47
CA LEU A 312 -8.26 -5.96 1.57
C LEU A 312 -7.65 -4.63 1.10
N PHE A 313 -6.74 -4.71 0.13
CA PHE A 313 -6.03 -3.56 -0.41
C PHE A 313 -6.71 -3.01 -1.66
N ASP A 314 -7.30 -1.81 -1.57
CA ASP A 314 -8.02 -1.16 -2.68
C ASP A 314 -9.10 -2.06 -3.32
N ASN A 315 -10.03 -2.53 -2.50
CA ASN A 315 -11.15 -3.36 -2.93
C ASN A 315 -11.97 -2.67 -4.02
N MET A 316 -11.76 -3.06 -5.27
CA MET A 316 -12.43 -2.51 -6.46
C MET A 316 -13.95 -2.59 -6.36
N ASP A 317 -14.48 -3.75 -5.94
CA ASP A 317 -15.91 -3.99 -5.80
C ASP A 317 -16.46 -3.34 -4.53
N GLY A 318 -15.63 -3.13 -3.51
CA GLY A 318 -15.99 -2.41 -2.30
C GLY A 318 -15.95 -0.88 -2.41
N ARG A 319 -15.47 -0.33 -3.54
CA ARG A 319 -15.32 1.12 -3.71
C ARG A 319 -16.63 1.90 -3.56
N TRP A 320 -17.79 1.30 -3.88
CA TRP A 320 -19.06 2.00 -3.79
C TRP A 320 -19.44 2.28 -2.33
N PHE A 321 -19.27 1.31 -1.42
CA PHE A 321 -19.52 1.53 0.00
C PHE A 321 -18.38 2.28 0.68
N LEU A 322 -17.13 2.11 0.23
CA LEU A 322 -16.02 2.86 0.81
C LEU A 322 -16.06 4.35 0.48
N LYS A 323 -16.72 4.78 -0.60
CA LYS A 323 -16.86 6.20 -0.95
C LYS A 323 -17.81 6.98 -0.05
N ASP A 324 -18.82 6.30 0.50
CA ASP A 324 -19.86 6.90 1.35
C ASP A 324 -20.39 5.86 2.35
N PRO A 325 -19.55 5.39 3.30
CA PRO A 325 -19.88 4.25 4.14
C PRO A 325 -21.03 4.54 5.10
N ILE A 326 -21.12 5.78 5.62
CA ILE A 326 -22.25 6.21 6.46
C ILE A 326 -23.54 6.25 5.66
N GLY A 327 -23.54 6.84 4.47
CA GLY A 327 -24.72 6.88 3.62
C GLY A 327 -25.26 5.48 3.35
N GLN A 328 -24.38 4.54 2.99
CA GLN A 328 -24.81 3.15 2.73
C GLN A 328 -25.39 2.44 3.96
N LEU A 329 -24.86 2.69 5.15
CA LEU A 329 -25.39 2.12 6.40
C LEU A 329 -26.76 2.70 6.75
N VAL A 330 -26.89 4.03 6.73
CA VAL A 330 -28.12 4.74 7.15
C VAL A 330 -29.31 4.41 6.24
N VAL A 331 -29.08 4.30 4.93
CA VAL A 331 -30.15 3.97 3.98
C VAL A 331 -30.46 2.47 3.91
N GLY A 332 -29.72 1.62 4.63
CA GLY A 332 -29.92 0.17 4.65
C GLY A 332 -29.38 -0.58 3.42
N ASN A 333 -28.52 0.05 2.61
CA ASN A 333 -27.88 -0.59 1.46
C ASN A 333 -26.64 -1.44 1.83
N CYS A 334 -26.14 -1.30 3.06
CA CYS A 334 -24.96 -2.01 3.54
C CYS A 334 -25.36 -3.25 4.37
N ASP A 335 -25.45 -4.39 3.70
CA ASP A 335 -25.69 -5.70 4.30
C ASP A 335 -24.50 -6.20 5.15
N GLU A 336 -24.60 -7.43 5.67
CA GLU A 336 -23.53 -8.04 6.48
C GLU A 336 -22.20 -8.15 5.71
N GLN A 337 -22.24 -8.39 4.40
CA GLN A 337 -21.04 -8.50 3.57
C GLN A 337 -20.37 -7.15 3.42
N CYS A 338 -21.13 -6.09 3.15
CA CYS A 338 -20.67 -4.71 3.13
C CYS A 338 -20.06 -4.31 4.48
N GLN A 339 -20.72 -4.62 5.61
CA GLN A 339 -20.21 -4.32 6.95
C GLN A 339 -18.89 -5.05 7.26
N LYS A 340 -18.76 -6.32 6.86
CA LYS A 340 -17.48 -7.06 6.92
C LYS A 340 -16.42 -6.38 6.06
N GLY A 341 -16.78 -5.96 4.85
CA GLY A 341 -15.91 -5.19 3.96
C GLY A 341 -15.38 -3.92 4.63
N LEU A 342 -16.24 -3.13 5.28
CA LEU A 342 -15.84 -1.94 6.04
C LEU A 342 -14.88 -2.28 7.19
N LYS A 343 -15.16 -3.35 7.95
CA LYS A 343 -14.32 -3.77 9.10
C LYS A 343 -12.95 -4.29 8.73
N HIS A 344 -12.80 -4.83 7.50
CA HIS A 344 -11.58 -5.47 7.04
C HIS A 344 -10.80 -4.66 6.01
N ALA A 345 -11.38 -3.60 5.41
CA ALA A 345 -10.68 -2.75 4.47
C ALA A 345 -9.35 -2.26 5.06
N VAL A 346 -8.26 -2.46 4.32
CA VAL A 346 -6.90 -2.06 4.74
C VAL A 346 -6.51 -0.76 4.09
N SER A 347 -6.82 -0.58 2.81
CA SER A 347 -6.47 0.63 2.07
C SER A 347 -7.42 0.94 0.92
N TYR A 348 -7.32 2.16 0.42
CA TYR A 348 -8.11 2.67 -0.69
C TYR A 348 -7.28 3.58 -1.57
N HIS A 349 -7.28 3.31 -2.89
CA HIS A 349 -6.59 4.15 -3.86
C HIS A 349 -7.54 5.21 -4.42
N VAL A 350 -7.33 6.46 -4.01
CA VAL A 350 -8.20 7.60 -4.35
C VAL A 350 -8.11 7.96 -5.83
N ARG A 351 -6.96 7.73 -6.45
CA ARG A 351 -6.66 8.15 -7.83
C ARG A 351 -6.83 9.66 -7.95
N GLY A 352 -5.99 10.44 -7.27
CA GLY A 352 -6.09 11.89 -7.18
C GLY A 352 -6.17 12.60 -8.54
N LYS A 353 -5.56 12.02 -9.59
CA LYS A 353 -5.67 12.51 -10.98
C LYS A 353 -7.08 12.40 -11.59
N SER A 354 -7.97 11.61 -11.01
CA SER A 354 -9.37 11.49 -11.42
C SER A 354 -10.26 12.61 -10.88
N TYR A 355 -9.75 13.48 -10.00
CA TYR A 355 -10.46 14.65 -9.49
C TYR A 355 -10.16 15.89 -10.33
N PRO A 356 -11.07 16.89 -10.34
CA PRO A 356 -10.83 18.15 -11.06
C PRO A 356 -9.61 18.93 -10.54
N SER A 357 -9.18 18.67 -9.30
CA SER A 357 -7.97 19.25 -8.72
C SER A 357 -7.48 18.40 -7.55
N PHE A 358 -6.18 18.48 -7.26
CA PHE A 358 -5.59 17.78 -6.11
C PHE A 358 -6.15 18.24 -4.75
N PRO A 359 -6.48 19.53 -4.51
CA PRO A 359 -7.20 19.92 -3.29
C PRO A 359 -8.55 19.20 -3.12
N LYS A 360 -9.31 18.97 -4.21
CA LYS A 360 -10.56 18.19 -4.14
C LYS A 360 -10.32 16.72 -3.81
N ALA A 361 -9.28 16.12 -4.39
CA ALA A 361 -8.87 14.76 -4.02
C ALA A 361 -8.45 14.67 -2.55
N ALA A 362 -7.66 15.63 -2.06
CA ALA A 362 -7.24 15.69 -0.65
C ALA A 362 -8.43 15.87 0.31
N ALA A 363 -9.41 16.72 -0.04
CA ALA A 363 -10.64 16.86 0.73
C ALA A 363 -11.45 15.55 0.75
N PHE A 364 -11.53 14.84 -0.37
CA PHE A 364 -12.15 13.52 -0.44
C PHE A 364 -11.40 12.49 0.43
N MET A 365 -10.05 12.50 0.42
CA MET A 365 -9.22 11.64 1.27
C MET A 365 -9.51 11.85 2.76
N TYR A 366 -9.64 13.10 3.19
CA TYR A 366 -10.04 13.40 4.55
C TYR A 366 -11.45 12.85 4.85
N GLY A 367 -12.42 13.18 4.00
CA GLY A 367 -13.81 12.76 4.17
C GLY A 367 -13.99 11.24 4.21
N VAL A 368 -13.25 10.49 3.39
CA VAL A 368 -13.37 9.02 3.35
C VAL A 368 -12.82 8.36 4.61
N VAL A 369 -11.76 8.92 5.21
CA VAL A 369 -11.20 8.41 6.47
C VAL A 369 -12.15 8.65 7.63
N GLU A 370 -12.65 9.88 7.77
CA GLU A 370 -13.61 10.25 8.82
C GLU A 370 -14.91 9.46 8.70
N ALA A 371 -15.45 9.34 7.48
CA ALA A 371 -16.66 8.57 7.23
C ALA A 371 -16.46 7.08 7.53
N HIS A 372 -15.29 6.51 7.23
CA HIS A 372 -14.98 5.12 7.56
C HIS A 372 -14.96 4.90 9.08
N GLY A 373 -14.30 5.78 9.84
CA GLY A 373 -14.28 5.74 11.31
C GLY A 373 -15.69 5.78 11.89
N ALA A 374 -16.48 6.78 11.48
CA ALA A 374 -17.86 6.92 11.93
C ALA A 374 -18.74 5.70 11.55
N ALA A 375 -18.48 5.08 10.38
CA ALA A 375 -19.22 3.91 9.95
C ALA A 375 -18.94 2.68 10.83
N LEU A 376 -17.71 2.52 11.29
CA LEU A 376 -17.38 1.46 12.26
C LEU A 376 -18.08 1.69 13.60
N ASP A 377 -18.06 2.92 14.12
CA ASP A 377 -18.77 3.28 15.35
C ASP A 377 -20.27 3.02 15.24
N PHE A 378 -20.88 3.36 14.09
CA PHE A 378 -22.29 3.08 13.81
C PHE A 378 -22.61 1.59 13.82
N ILE A 379 -21.76 0.76 13.20
CA ILE A 379 -21.95 -0.70 13.18
C ILE A 379 -21.88 -1.26 14.60
N ASP A 380 -20.91 -0.81 15.40
CA ASP A 380 -20.72 -1.31 16.76
C ASP A 380 -21.88 -0.88 17.69
N LEU A 381 -22.36 0.35 17.58
CA LEU A 381 -23.56 0.83 18.28
C LEU A 381 -24.83 0.07 17.87
N SER A 382 -24.94 -0.30 16.59
CA SER A 382 -26.10 -1.05 16.08
C SER A 382 -26.12 -2.50 16.53
N ALA A 383 -24.95 -3.09 16.77
CA ALA A 383 -24.80 -4.47 17.25
C ALA A 383 -25.12 -4.62 18.75
N ASP A 384 -25.06 -3.55 19.54
CA ASP A 384 -25.40 -3.55 20.97
C ASP A 384 -26.92 -3.68 21.21
N THR A 385 -27.40 -4.89 20.96
CA THR A 385 -28.78 -5.33 21.26
C THR A 385 -28.97 -5.61 22.75
N ALA A 386 -27.89 -5.91 23.49
CA ALA A 386 -27.92 -6.19 24.92
C ALA A 386 -28.35 -4.95 25.73
N GLY A 387 -27.95 -3.75 25.31
CA GLY A 387 -28.44 -2.50 25.89
C GLY A 387 -29.95 -2.24 25.69
N ARG A 388 -30.58 -2.83 24.64
CA ARG A 388 -32.02 -2.66 24.38
C ARG A 388 -32.88 -3.64 25.17
N ALA A 389 -32.45 -4.89 25.33
CA ALA A 389 -33.21 -5.92 26.04
C ALA A 389 -33.38 -5.59 27.54
N GLY A 390 -32.40 -4.94 28.16
CA GLY A 390 -32.46 -4.51 29.57
C GLY A 390 -33.31 -3.25 29.83
N ARG A 391 -33.81 -2.58 28.78
CA ARG A 391 -34.58 -1.33 28.89
C ARG A 391 -36.09 -1.50 28.63
N HIS A 392 -36.61 -2.72 28.76
CA HIS A 392 -38.02 -2.97 29.07
C HIS A 392 -38.32 -2.65 30.55
N VAL A 393 -37.96 -1.44 31.00
CA VAL A 393 -38.43 -0.90 32.28
C VAL A 393 -39.75 -0.21 31.97
N GLY A 394 -40.81 -0.65 32.65
CA GLY A 394 -42.21 -0.41 32.32
C GLY A 394 -42.54 1.01 31.86
N HIS A 395 -43.53 1.09 30.97
CA HIS A 395 -44.23 2.31 30.57
C HIS A 395 -44.58 3.18 31.79
N ARG A 396 -43.64 4.02 32.21
CA ARG A 396 -43.95 5.23 32.95
C ARG A 396 -44.17 6.27 31.88
N VAL A 397 -45.45 6.50 31.59
CA VAL A 397 -45.94 7.63 30.79
C VAL A 397 -45.22 8.88 31.30
N LEU A 398 -44.25 9.38 30.53
CA LEU A 398 -43.63 10.65 30.82
C LEU A 398 -44.67 11.73 30.53
N PRO A 399 -45.05 12.58 31.50
CA PRO A 399 -45.95 13.69 31.23
C PRO A 399 -45.26 14.64 30.24
N ALA A 400 -45.98 14.99 29.18
CA ALA A 400 -45.58 16.00 28.21
C ALA A 400 -45.18 17.28 28.95
N ARG A 401 -43.89 17.61 28.95
CA ARG A 401 -43.37 18.86 29.50
C ARG A 401 -42.34 19.48 28.56
N HIS A 402 -42.73 20.68 28.12
CA HIS A 402 -41.96 21.79 27.57
C HIS A 402 -41.46 21.64 26.12
N ALA A 403 -42.03 22.38 25.17
CA ALA A 403 -42.06 23.85 25.02
C ALA A 403 -40.69 24.40 24.64
N ALA A 404 -40.70 25.15 23.53
CA ALA A 404 -39.57 25.62 22.77
C ALA A 404 -38.49 26.30 23.62
N ASP A 405 -37.24 25.92 23.35
CA ASP A 405 -36.06 26.62 23.78
C ASP A 405 -35.98 27.99 23.04
N PRO A 406 -36.04 29.13 23.75
CA PRO A 406 -35.99 30.46 23.15
C PRO A 406 -34.67 30.77 22.43
N HIS A 407 -33.61 29.98 22.65
CA HIS A 407 -32.34 30.15 21.94
C HIS A 407 -32.41 29.74 20.45
N THR A 408 -33.38 28.90 20.08
CA THR A 408 -33.54 28.42 18.69
C THR A 408 -34.20 29.47 17.79
N GLN A 409 -35.02 30.37 18.35
CA GLN A 409 -35.69 31.43 17.60
C GLN A 409 -34.76 32.60 17.25
N GLN A 410 -33.71 32.83 18.04
CA GLN A 410 -32.76 33.93 17.81
C GLN A 410 -31.83 33.67 16.61
N ILE A 411 -31.47 32.41 16.35
CA ILE A 411 -30.65 32.02 15.19
C ILE A 411 -31.43 32.13 13.87
N GLN A 412 -32.75 31.87 13.89
CA GLN A 412 -33.59 32.02 12.69
C GLN A 412 -33.88 33.50 12.35
N ALA A 413 -33.85 34.40 13.34
CA ALA A 413 -34.01 35.84 13.11
C ALA A 413 -32.75 36.49 12.51
N GLU A 414 -31.55 36.03 12.87
CA GLU A 414 -30.29 36.56 12.32
C GLU A 414 -30.05 36.14 10.85
N LEU A 415 -30.54 34.97 10.44
CA LEU A 415 -30.44 34.51 9.05
C LEU A 415 -31.45 35.19 8.10
N ALA A 416 -32.51 35.80 8.63
CA ALA A 416 -33.49 36.56 7.84
C ALA A 416 -33.10 38.03 7.62
N GLY A 417 -32.12 38.56 8.35
CA GLY A 417 -31.70 39.97 8.32
C GLY A 417 -30.52 40.30 7.40
N ALA A 418 -29.78 39.31 6.91
CA ALA A 418 -28.61 39.53 6.05
C ALA A 418 -29.02 39.71 4.57
N GLY A 419 -29.64 40.84 4.26
CA GLY A 419 -29.89 41.27 2.89
C GLY A 419 -28.59 41.59 2.14
N VAL A 420 -28.08 40.63 1.38
CA VAL A 420 -26.97 40.86 0.42
C VAL A 420 -27.56 41.38 -0.88
N SER A 421 -27.47 42.70 -1.07
CA SER A 421 -27.72 43.35 -2.37
C SER A 421 -26.62 42.95 -3.36
N GLY A 422 -26.99 42.15 -4.37
CA GLY A 422 -26.10 41.77 -5.47
C GLY A 422 -25.82 42.96 -6.41
N PRO A 423 -24.58 43.12 -6.91
CA PRO A 423 -24.29 44.13 -7.92
C PRO A 423 -24.81 43.71 -9.30
N ALA A 424 -25.33 44.71 -9.99
CA ALA A 424 -25.94 44.64 -11.31
C ALA A 424 -25.05 43.98 -12.37
N ALA A 425 -25.68 43.16 -13.20
CA ALA A 425 -25.12 42.58 -14.41
C ALA A 425 -24.65 43.69 -15.37
N ARG A 426 -23.33 43.78 -15.58
CA ARG A 426 -22.76 44.44 -16.75
C ARG A 426 -22.75 43.44 -17.91
N LYS A 427 -23.40 43.82 -19.01
CA LYS A 427 -23.16 43.26 -20.34
C LYS A 427 -21.67 43.39 -20.64
N VAL A 428 -21.01 42.25 -20.85
CA VAL A 428 -19.69 42.19 -21.48
C VAL A 428 -19.96 41.85 -22.94
N GLU A 429 -19.53 42.76 -23.80
CA GLU A 429 -19.58 42.68 -25.24
C GLU A 429 -18.60 41.63 -25.79
N ASP A 430 -18.96 41.12 -26.96
CA ASP A 430 -18.26 40.16 -27.79
C ASP A 430 -16.74 40.37 -27.87
N ALA A 431 -16.00 39.29 -27.61
CA ALA A 431 -14.65 39.11 -28.09
C ALA A 431 -14.41 37.64 -28.49
N GLY A 432 -14.46 37.40 -29.80
CA GLY A 432 -13.61 36.44 -30.52
C GLY A 432 -13.67 34.97 -30.13
N GLU A 433 -14.54 34.22 -30.81
CA GLU A 433 -14.41 32.77 -30.96
C GLU A 433 -13.07 32.41 -31.62
N ASP A 434 -12.15 31.81 -30.85
CA ASP A 434 -10.99 31.10 -31.38
C ASP A 434 -11.37 29.65 -31.70
N LYS A 435 -11.47 29.34 -32.99
CA LYS A 435 -11.74 28.00 -33.53
C LYS A 435 -10.50 27.11 -33.38
N GLY A 436 -10.39 26.42 -32.25
CA GLY A 436 -9.25 25.55 -31.94
C GLY A 436 -9.63 24.19 -31.36
N ALA A 437 -10.68 23.52 -31.83
CA ALA A 437 -11.09 22.21 -31.31
C ALA A 437 -11.55 21.23 -32.39
N GLU A 438 -10.67 20.83 -33.30
CA GLU A 438 -10.93 19.69 -34.20
C GLU A 438 -9.64 18.94 -34.61
N LYS A 439 -8.80 18.51 -33.64
CA LYS A 439 -7.63 17.66 -33.94
C LYS A 439 -7.25 16.61 -32.88
N LYS A 440 -8.16 16.23 -31.98
CA LYS A 440 -7.90 15.15 -30.98
C LYS A 440 -8.46 13.76 -31.35
N GLY A 441 -9.11 13.61 -32.51
CA GLY A 441 -9.68 12.32 -32.94
C GLY A 441 -8.71 11.37 -33.67
N LYS A 442 -7.64 11.87 -34.30
CA LYS A 442 -6.80 11.04 -35.20
C LYS A 442 -5.60 10.36 -34.52
N ALA A 443 -5.07 10.92 -33.43
CA ALA A 443 -3.90 10.34 -32.75
C ALA A 443 -4.21 8.99 -32.07
N GLY A 444 -5.42 8.82 -31.55
CA GLY A 444 -5.82 7.57 -30.87
C GLY A 444 -6.12 6.39 -31.81
N GLU A 445 -6.49 6.64 -33.06
CA GLU A 445 -6.72 5.59 -34.06
C GLU A 445 -5.43 5.04 -34.66
N GLU A 446 -4.42 5.90 -34.85
CA GLU A 446 -3.13 5.49 -35.40
C GLU A 446 -2.35 4.59 -34.42
N GLU A 447 -2.41 4.90 -33.12
CA GLU A 447 -1.82 4.07 -32.07
C GLU A 447 -2.53 2.70 -31.94
N LYS A 448 -3.86 2.66 -32.10
CA LYS A 448 -4.62 1.40 -32.18
C LYS A 448 -4.28 0.58 -33.43
N ARG A 449 -4.03 1.22 -34.57
CA ARG A 449 -3.60 0.56 -35.82
C ARG A 449 -2.18 -0.02 -35.72
N LEU A 450 -1.25 0.69 -35.08
CA LEU A 450 0.11 0.22 -34.83
C LEU A 450 0.15 -1.00 -33.91
N ARG A 451 -0.64 -1.01 -32.83
CA ARG A 451 -0.80 -2.18 -31.95
C ARG A 451 -1.39 -3.41 -32.67
N LYS A 452 -2.37 -3.20 -33.55
CA LYS A 452 -2.96 -4.28 -34.36
C LYS A 452 -2.00 -4.85 -35.41
N LYS A 453 -1.05 -4.06 -35.92
CA LYS A 453 0.00 -4.55 -36.84
C LYS A 453 1.09 -5.35 -36.13
N GLN A 454 1.50 -4.94 -34.92
CA GLN A 454 2.49 -5.68 -34.14
C GLN A 454 1.99 -7.06 -33.67
N GLN A 455 0.68 -7.20 -33.40
CA GLN A 455 0.07 -8.49 -33.05
C GLN A 455 -0.09 -9.47 -34.23
N ARG A 456 0.18 -9.06 -35.48
CA ARG A 456 0.08 -9.94 -36.66
C ARG A 456 1.43 -10.51 -37.12
N HIS A 457 2.52 -10.12 -36.47
CA HIS A 457 3.88 -10.59 -36.80
C HIS A 457 4.52 -11.43 -35.69
N HIS A 458 3.75 -11.77 -34.67
CA HIS A 458 3.99 -12.88 -33.73
C HIS A 458 2.87 -13.89 -33.91
#